data_AF-A0A969KJL2-F1
#
_entry.id   AF-A0A969KJL2-F1
#
_cell.length_a   1.000
_cell.length_b   1.000
_cell.length_c   1.000
_cell.angle_alpha   90.00
_cell.angle_beta   90.00
_cell.angle_gamma   90.00
#
_symmetry.space_group_name_H-M   'P 1'
#
loop_
_entity.id
_entity.type
_entity.pdbx_description
1 polymer ?
#
loop_
_entity_poly.entity_id
_entity_poly.type
_entity_poly.pdbx_seq_one_letter_code
_entity_poly.pdbx_strand_id
1 'polypeptide(L)'
;MNYPSYHQFFNNQQNPIILDEKYFRFVEKVDYNGLFDLNSAAFRNFLDAFVNYELEHIKNPTNVLHRYFYKNRIQIIKENLNGEALNYMIAQTFISAYQRGQLFDLARDVEIFLISDALESYKDVIDKYYKVASTLRPGRVAPNFILETVKGDTVSLEGLKGKVVYIDFWATWCGPCKTEIETC
;
A
#
# COMPACT_ATOMS: atom_id res chain seq x y z
N MET A 1 -6.15 -12.58 -10.84
CA MET A 1 -5.15 -12.96 -11.87
C MET A 1 -3.88 -13.56 -11.28
N ASN A 2 -3.80 -13.78 -9.96
CA ASN A 2 -2.64 -14.33 -9.27
C ASN A 2 -2.44 -15.85 -9.45
N TYR A 3 -3.13 -16.47 -10.41
CA TYR A 3 -3.09 -17.92 -10.62
C TYR A 3 -1.67 -18.45 -10.88
N PRO A 4 -0.81 -17.83 -11.72
CA PRO A 4 0.56 -18.30 -11.91
C PRO A 4 1.32 -18.41 -10.59
N SER A 5 1.27 -17.36 -9.77
CA SER A 5 1.98 -17.29 -8.48
C SER A 5 1.42 -18.29 -7.46
N TYR A 6 0.09 -18.43 -7.37
CA TYR A 6 -0.52 -19.39 -6.46
C TYR A 6 -0.28 -20.83 -6.92
N HIS A 7 -0.43 -21.14 -8.20
CA HIS A 7 -0.15 -22.47 -8.71
C HIS A 7 1.31 -22.83 -8.48
N GLN A 8 2.23 -21.90 -8.71
CA GLN A 8 3.64 -22.10 -8.43
C GLN A 8 3.88 -22.44 -6.95
N PHE A 9 3.30 -21.62 -6.05
CA PHE A 9 3.44 -21.79 -4.60
C PHE A 9 2.85 -23.12 -4.10
N PHE A 10 1.60 -23.44 -4.46
CA PHE A 10 0.92 -24.63 -3.97
C PHE A 10 1.42 -25.93 -4.61
N ASN A 11 2.10 -25.86 -5.76
CA ASN A 11 2.69 -27.03 -6.41
C ASN A 11 4.22 -27.09 -6.27
N ASN A 12 4.83 -26.27 -5.41
CA ASN A 12 6.28 -26.20 -5.19
C ASN A 12 7.10 -26.09 -6.49
N GLN A 13 6.61 -25.36 -7.48
CA GLN A 13 7.30 -25.19 -8.76
C GLN A 13 8.32 -24.04 -8.64
N GLN A 14 9.52 -24.22 -9.19
CA GLN A 14 10.55 -23.16 -9.16
C GLN A 14 10.40 -22.14 -10.29
N ASN A 15 9.82 -22.56 -11.43
CA ASN A 15 9.66 -21.69 -12.59
C ASN A 15 8.24 -21.12 -12.64
N PRO A 16 8.08 -19.83 -13.04
CA PRO A 16 6.77 -19.24 -13.23
C PRO A 16 6.04 -19.92 -14.38
N ILE A 17 4.73 -20.12 -14.21
CA ILE A 17 3.87 -20.60 -15.30
C ILE A 17 3.65 -19.46 -16.27
N ILE A 18 4.06 -19.68 -17.52
CA ILE A 18 3.76 -18.79 -18.63
C ILE A 18 2.37 -19.14 -19.13
N LEU A 19 1.41 -18.24 -18.92
CA LEU A 19 0.06 -18.37 -19.44
C LEU A 19 -0.01 -17.90 -20.89
N ASP A 20 -0.95 -18.46 -21.65
CA ASP A 20 -1.28 -17.96 -22.99
C ASP A 20 -1.74 -16.50 -22.91
N GLU A 21 -1.35 -15.66 -23.88
CA GLU A 21 -1.74 -14.24 -23.93
C GLU A 21 -3.26 -14.03 -23.94
N LYS A 22 -4.04 -15.04 -24.32
CA LYS A 22 -5.51 -15.00 -24.32
C LYS A 22 -6.12 -15.34 -22.98
N TYR A 23 -5.35 -15.88 -22.03
CA TYR A 23 -5.88 -16.43 -20.77
C TYR A 23 -6.68 -15.39 -19.97
N PHE A 24 -6.23 -14.14 -19.94
CA PHE A 24 -6.91 -13.04 -19.26
C PHE A 24 -7.76 -12.16 -20.17
N ARG A 25 -7.93 -12.46 -21.47
CA ARG A 25 -8.76 -11.63 -22.37
C ARG A 25 -10.22 -11.55 -21.99
N PHE A 26 -10.70 -12.41 -21.08
CA PHE A 26 -12.05 -12.25 -20.53
C PHE A 26 -12.21 -10.89 -19.82
N VAL A 27 -11.13 -10.34 -19.26
CA VAL A 27 -11.06 -9.02 -18.63
C VAL A 27 -11.51 -7.92 -19.60
N GLU A 28 -11.15 -8.00 -20.87
CA GLU A 28 -11.58 -7.02 -21.89
C GLU A 28 -13.10 -7.04 -22.13
N LYS A 29 -13.77 -8.13 -21.74
CA LYS A 29 -15.20 -8.37 -21.99
C LYS A 29 -16.07 -8.20 -20.74
N VAL A 30 -15.47 -7.94 -19.58
CA VAL A 30 -16.21 -7.72 -18.35
C VAL A 30 -16.72 -6.28 -18.34
N ASP A 31 -18.04 -6.12 -18.22
CA ASP A 31 -18.61 -4.82 -17.88
C ASP A 31 -18.44 -4.56 -16.39
N TYR A 32 -17.33 -3.91 -16.05
CA TYR A 32 -17.02 -3.49 -14.68
C TYR A 32 -18.04 -2.50 -14.12
N ASN A 33 -18.87 -1.90 -14.98
CA ASN A 33 -19.86 -0.91 -14.61
C ASN A 33 -21.24 -1.51 -14.34
N GLY A 34 -21.39 -2.84 -14.48
CA GLY A 34 -22.65 -3.54 -14.23
C GLY A 34 -22.64 -4.44 -12.99
N LEU A 35 -21.46 -4.74 -12.43
CA LEU A 35 -21.26 -5.73 -11.38
C LEU A 35 -20.74 -5.09 -10.08
N PHE A 36 -21.47 -4.13 -9.52
CA PHE A 36 -21.05 -3.37 -8.34
C PHE A 36 -21.50 -3.98 -7.01
N ASP A 37 -21.18 -5.25 -6.73
CA ASP A 37 -21.33 -5.70 -5.34
C ASP A 37 -20.03 -5.49 -4.56
N LEU A 38 -19.78 -4.25 -4.14
CA LEU A 38 -18.70 -3.94 -3.21
C LEU A 38 -18.89 -4.60 -1.84
N ASN A 39 -20.04 -5.20 -1.52
CA ASN A 39 -20.18 -6.03 -0.31
C ASN A 39 -19.57 -7.43 -0.50
N SER A 40 -19.40 -7.88 -1.75
CA SER A 40 -18.73 -9.15 -2.07
C SER A 40 -17.21 -9.05 -1.94
N ALA A 41 -16.64 -9.82 -1.01
CA ALA A 41 -15.19 -9.95 -0.89
C ALA A 41 -14.54 -10.46 -2.18
N ALA A 42 -15.22 -11.35 -2.91
CA ALA A 42 -14.71 -11.89 -4.17
C ALA A 42 -14.57 -10.79 -5.23
N PHE A 43 -15.55 -9.88 -5.31
CA PHE A 43 -15.49 -8.75 -6.24
C PHE A 43 -14.37 -7.77 -5.88
N ARG A 44 -14.23 -7.41 -4.60
CA ARG A 44 -13.13 -6.55 -4.13
C ARG A 44 -11.75 -7.15 -4.42
N ASN A 45 -11.57 -8.45 -4.16
CA ASN A 45 -10.33 -9.17 -4.47
C ASN A 45 -10.06 -9.23 -5.97
N PHE A 46 -11.11 -9.37 -6.77
CA PHE A 46 -11.00 -9.34 -8.23
C PHE A 46 -10.55 -7.96 -8.73
N LEU A 47 -11.12 -6.86 -8.24
CA LEU A 47 -10.69 -5.50 -8.58
C LEU A 47 -9.22 -5.26 -8.23
N ASP A 48 -8.78 -5.70 -7.05
CA ASP A 48 -7.38 -5.59 -6.66
C ASP A 48 -6.45 -6.36 -7.60
N ALA A 49 -6.81 -7.62 -7.90
CA ALA A 49 -6.05 -8.45 -8.81
C ALA A 49 -6.06 -7.90 -10.25
N PHE A 50 -7.13 -7.23 -10.66
CA PHE A 50 -7.21 -6.52 -11.93
C PHE A 50 -6.22 -5.37 -12.01
N VAL A 51 -6.24 -4.48 -11.03
CA VAL A 51 -5.32 -3.34 -10.97
C VAL A 51 -3.85 -3.81 -10.91
N ASN A 52 -3.56 -4.87 -10.16
CA ASN A 52 -2.20 -5.42 -10.09
C ASN A 52 -1.72 -6.00 -11.43
N TYR A 53 -2.59 -6.72 -12.14
CA TYR A 53 -2.28 -7.21 -13.48
C TYR A 53 -1.98 -6.07 -14.45
N GLU A 54 -2.84 -5.05 -14.49
CA GLU A 54 -2.60 -3.88 -15.36
C GLU A 54 -1.28 -3.17 -15.01
N LEU A 55 -0.95 -3.07 -13.72
CA LEU A 55 0.34 -2.51 -13.26
C LEU A 55 1.55 -3.28 -13.77
N GLU A 56 1.49 -4.62 -13.78
CA GLU A 56 2.56 -5.49 -14.29
C GLU A 56 2.76 -5.34 -15.81
N HIS A 57 1.72 -4.93 -16.54
CA HIS A 57 1.74 -4.82 -18.00
C HIS A 57 2.04 -3.39 -18.52
N ILE A 58 2.31 -2.43 -17.63
CA ILE A 58 2.74 -1.09 -18.05
C ILE A 58 4.15 -1.17 -18.66
N LYS A 59 4.27 -0.71 -19.90
CA LYS A 59 5.49 -0.79 -20.74
C LYS A 59 6.70 0.04 -20.26
N ASN A 60 6.69 0.68 -19.09
CA ASN A 60 7.68 1.71 -18.72
C ASN A 60 8.56 1.31 -17.49
N PRO A 61 9.90 1.22 -17.64
CA PRO A 61 10.81 0.70 -16.61
C PRO A 61 11.03 1.60 -15.38
N THR A 62 10.43 2.80 -15.31
CA THR A 62 10.43 3.63 -14.10
C THR A 62 9.44 3.14 -13.02
N ASN A 63 8.59 2.16 -13.36
CA ASN A 63 7.56 1.60 -12.47
C ASN A 63 8.08 0.70 -11.35
N VAL A 64 9.35 0.29 -11.39
CA VAL A 64 9.95 -0.58 -10.37
C VAL A 64 10.41 0.19 -9.13
N LEU A 65 10.42 1.53 -9.17
CA LEU A 65 10.75 2.32 -7.98
C LEU A 65 9.57 2.30 -7.01
N HIS A 66 9.80 1.73 -5.82
CA HIS A 66 8.85 1.65 -4.72
C HIS A 66 8.10 2.97 -4.45
N ARG A 67 8.75 4.13 -4.67
CA ARG A 67 8.14 5.46 -4.50
C ARG A 67 7.00 5.76 -5.49
N TYR A 68 7.02 5.22 -6.71
CA TYR A 68 5.98 5.52 -7.72
C TYR A 68 4.85 4.49 -7.76
N PHE A 69 5.00 3.37 -7.06
CA PHE A 69 4.03 2.26 -7.07
C PHE A 69 2.58 2.73 -6.87
N TYR A 70 2.29 3.45 -5.78
CA TYR A 70 0.93 3.89 -5.48
C TYR A 70 0.40 4.95 -6.45
N LYS A 71 1.28 5.80 -6.99
CA LYS A 71 0.89 6.81 -7.99
C LYS A 71 0.47 6.15 -9.29
N ASN A 72 1.25 5.18 -9.77
CA ASN A 72 0.91 4.39 -10.95
C ASN A 72 -0.37 3.60 -10.75
N ARG A 73 -0.55 3.04 -9.55
CA ARG A 73 -1.77 2.33 -9.17
C ARG A 73 -3.00 3.23 -9.27
N ILE A 74 -2.94 4.45 -8.74
CA ILE A 74 -4.04 5.43 -8.86
C ILE A 74 -4.33 5.76 -10.33
N GLN A 75 -3.30 5.90 -11.15
CA GLN A 75 -3.47 6.16 -12.58
C GLN A 75 -4.25 5.02 -13.28
N ILE A 76 -3.82 3.78 -13.08
CA ILE A 76 -4.50 2.60 -13.66
C ILE A 76 -5.95 2.50 -13.21
N ILE A 77 -6.21 2.76 -11.91
CA ILE A 77 -7.57 2.77 -11.37
C ILE A 77 -8.41 3.84 -12.08
N LYS A 78 -7.90 5.08 -12.26
CA LYS A 78 -8.61 6.16 -12.94
C LYS A 78 -8.85 5.90 -14.43
N GLU A 79 -7.97 5.15 -15.10
CA GLU A 79 -8.10 4.82 -16.53
C GLU A 79 -9.13 3.72 -16.79
N ASN A 80 -9.32 2.80 -15.83
CA ASN A 80 -10.08 1.57 -16.06
C ASN A 80 -11.35 1.44 -15.21
N LEU A 81 -11.47 2.17 -14.10
CA LEU A 81 -12.60 2.08 -13.18
C LEU A 81 -13.33 3.42 -13.09
N ASN A 82 -14.62 3.37 -12.77
CA ASN A 82 -15.44 4.56 -12.51
C ASN A 82 -16.40 4.32 -11.32
N GLY A 83 -17.16 5.37 -10.98
CA GLY A 83 -18.18 5.30 -9.93
C GLY A 83 -17.63 4.83 -8.58
N GLU A 84 -18.42 4.00 -7.89
CA GLU A 84 -18.07 3.55 -6.55
C GLU A 84 -16.83 2.64 -6.53
N ALA A 85 -16.61 1.83 -7.57
CA ALA A 85 -15.43 0.97 -7.68
C ALA A 85 -14.13 1.78 -7.78
N LEU A 86 -14.12 2.87 -8.57
CA LEU A 86 -13.01 3.82 -8.63
C LEU A 86 -12.71 4.40 -7.24
N ASN A 87 -13.73 4.94 -6.58
CA ASN A 87 -13.58 5.59 -5.28
C ASN A 87 -13.12 4.62 -4.19
N TYR A 88 -13.67 3.40 -4.18
CA TYR A 88 -13.24 2.32 -3.30
C TYR A 88 -11.77 1.96 -3.51
N MET A 89 -11.36 1.74 -4.77
CA MET A 89 -10.00 1.30 -5.09
C MET A 89 -8.96 2.40 -4.82
N ILE A 90 -9.28 3.67 -5.05
CA ILE A 90 -8.41 4.79 -4.65
C ILE A 90 -8.27 4.84 -3.13
N ALA A 91 -9.37 4.71 -2.38
CA ALA A 91 -9.32 4.70 -0.92
C ALA A 91 -8.45 3.54 -0.39
N GLN A 92 -8.62 2.33 -0.90
CA GLN A 92 -7.78 1.18 -0.53
C GLN A 92 -6.29 1.42 -0.86
N THR A 93 -6.03 2.10 -1.97
CA THR A 93 -4.66 2.46 -2.39
C THR A 93 -4.03 3.44 -1.40
N PHE A 94 -4.77 4.44 -0.93
CA PHE A 94 -4.29 5.35 0.11
C PHE A 94 -4.08 4.66 1.47
N ILE A 95 -4.98 3.75 1.87
CA ILE A 95 -4.81 2.97 3.11
C ILE A 95 -3.54 2.13 3.04
N SER A 96 -3.29 1.48 1.91
CA SER A 96 -2.07 0.71 1.68
C SER A 96 -0.82 1.60 1.72
N ALA A 97 -0.89 2.78 1.07
CA ALA A 97 0.19 3.75 1.10
C ALA A 97 0.47 4.26 2.52
N TYR A 98 -0.55 4.46 3.34
CA TYR A 98 -0.42 4.83 4.75
C TYR A 98 0.33 3.75 5.55
N GLN A 99 -0.07 2.49 5.39
CA GLN A 99 0.57 1.36 6.07
C GLN A 99 2.05 1.18 5.70
N ARG A 100 2.44 1.60 4.48
CA ARG A 100 3.84 1.60 4.03
C ARG A 100 4.59 2.91 4.27
N GLY A 101 3.95 3.91 4.91
CA GLY A 101 4.56 5.22 5.17
C GLY A 101 4.75 6.10 3.94
N GLN A 102 4.04 5.82 2.85
CA GLN A 102 4.16 6.50 1.54
C GLN A 102 2.97 7.42 1.21
N LEU A 103 1.96 7.51 2.09
CA LEU A 103 0.77 8.33 1.81
C LEU A 103 1.11 9.82 1.58
N PHE A 104 2.17 10.34 2.21
CA PHE A 104 2.56 11.74 2.03
C PHE A 104 3.07 12.05 0.61
N ASP A 105 3.62 11.07 -0.11
CA ASP A 105 4.04 11.22 -1.52
C ASP A 105 2.84 11.43 -2.46
N LEU A 106 1.61 11.23 -1.96
CA LEU A 106 0.35 11.31 -2.68
C LEU A 106 -0.50 12.54 -2.28
N ALA A 107 0.11 13.57 -1.69
CA ALA A 107 -0.58 14.77 -1.18
C ALA A 107 -1.65 15.34 -2.13
N ARG A 108 -1.28 15.55 -3.40
CA ARG A 108 -2.20 16.08 -4.41
C ARG A 108 -3.35 15.12 -4.73
N ASP A 109 -3.07 13.83 -4.82
CA ASP A 109 -4.09 12.82 -5.09
C ASP A 109 -5.09 12.72 -3.93
N VAL A 110 -4.60 12.84 -2.69
CA VAL A 110 -5.45 12.90 -1.50
C VAL A 110 -6.34 14.14 -1.52
N GLU A 111 -5.78 15.32 -1.78
CA GLU A 111 -6.56 16.57 -1.88
C GLU A 111 -7.67 16.48 -2.93
N ILE A 112 -7.36 15.95 -4.11
CA ILE A 112 -8.35 15.72 -5.18
C ILE A 112 -9.43 14.74 -4.72
N PHE A 113 -9.06 13.66 -4.04
CA PHE A 113 -10.02 12.67 -3.56
C PHE A 113 -10.95 13.24 -2.49
N LEU A 114 -10.44 14.07 -1.57
CA LEU A 114 -11.26 14.67 -0.50
C LEU A 114 -12.33 15.63 -1.04
N ILE A 115 -12.10 16.27 -2.18
CA ILE A 115 -13.07 17.17 -2.83
C ILE A 115 -13.94 16.46 -3.89
N SER A 116 -13.74 15.17 -4.12
CA SER A 116 -14.48 14.39 -5.12
C SER A 116 -15.89 14.02 -4.67
N ASP A 117 -16.61 13.23 -5.48
CA ASP A 117 -17.93 12.66 -5.16
C ASP A 117 -17.84 11.37 -4.31
N ALA A 118 -16.66 10.97 -3.85
CA ALA A 118 -16.48 9.80 -3.00
C ALA A 118 -17.33 9.86 -1.72
N LEU A 119 -17.72 8.69 -1.22
CA LEU A 119 -18.46 8.54 0.03
C LEU A 119 -17.73 9.23 1.19
N GLU A 120 -18.48 9.93 2.04
CA GLU A 120 -17.92 10.68 3.16
C GLU A 120 -17.15 9.77 4.13
N SER A 121 -17.62 8.54 4.34
CA SER A 121 -16.95 7.54 5.16
C SER A 121 -15.53 7.20 4.65
N TYR A 122 -15.29 7.26 3.34
CA TYR A 122 -13.94 7.09 2.79
C TYR A 122 -13.11 8.33 3.01
N LYS A 123 -13.67 9.52 2.74
CA LYS A 123 -12.99 10.79 2.93
C LYS A 123 -12.52 10.99 4.37
N ASP A 124 -13.38 10.71 5.35
CA ASP A 124 -13.06 10.80 6.78
C ASP A 124 -11.86 9.93 7.16
N VAL A 125 -11.81 8.68 6.68
CA VAL A 125 -10.72 7.75 6.95
C VAL A 125 -9.43 8.24 6.31
N ILE A 126 -9.47 8.68 5.05
CA ILE A 126 -8.29 9.13 4.31
C ILE A 126 -7.77 10.45 4.88
N ASP A 127 -8.64 11.41 5.21
CA ASP A 127 -8.26 12.67 5.84
C ASP A 127 -7.57 12.42 7.19
N LYS A 128 -8.14 11.54 8.03
CA LYS A 128 -7.53 11.14 9.30
C LYS A 128 -6.13 10.56 9.10
N TYR A 129 -5.96 9.61 8.18
CA TYR A 129 -4.66 8.99 7.91
C TYR A 129 -3.66 9.97 7.32
N TYR A 130 -4.10 10.85 6.42
CA TYR A 130 -3.24 11.85 5.81
C TYR A 130 -2.76 12.89 6.82
N LYS A 131 -3.63 13.33 7.74
CA LYS A 131 -3.24 14.21 8.86
C LYS A 131 -2.16 13.58 9.73
N VAL A 132 -2.29 12.30 10.08
CA VAL A 132 -1.26 11.57 10.84
C VAL A 132 0.03 11.41 10.02
N ALA A 133 -0.05 10.97 8.77
CA ALA A 133 1.14 10.81 7.92
C ALA A 133 1.90 12.14 7.73
N SER A 134 1.17 13.26 7.65
CA SER A 134 1.74 14.60 7.47
C SER A 134 2.54 15.10 8.68
N THR A 135 2.28 14.60 9.89
CA THR A 135 3.08 14.93 11.08
C THR A 135 4.36 14.09 11.18
N LEU A 136 4.40 12.93 10.49
CA LEU A 136 5.53 11.99 10.52
C LEU A 136 6.51 12.14 9.34
N ARG A 137 6.29 13.11 8.44
CA ARG A 137 7.14 13.32 7.26
C ARG A 137 8.56 13.78 7.62
N PRO A 138 9.57 13.53 6.75
CA PRO A 138 10.94 14.03 6.94
C PRO A 138 10.98 15.54 7.24
N GLY A 139 11.80 15.92 8.20
CA GLY A 139 11.94 17.31 8.67
C GLY A 139 10.92 17.76 9.72
N ARG A 140 9.93 16.93 10.07
CA ARG A 140 9.10 17.17 11.26
C ARG A 140 9.81 16.71 12.53
N VAL A 141 9.39 17.27 13.66
CA VAL A 141 9.84 16.83 14.98
C VAL A 141 9.30 15.42 15.21
N ALA A 142 10.20 14.46 15.46
CA ALA A 142 9.82 13.10 15.80
C ALA A 142 9.03 13.07 17.12
N PRO A 143 7.95 12.25 17.23
CA PRO A 143 7.22 12.09 18.48
C PRO A 143 8.14 11.66 19.62
N ASN A 144 8.02 12.31 20.78
CA ASN A 144 8.78 11.91 21.94
C ASN A 144 8.29 10.57 22.48
N PHE A 145 9.20 9.80 23.06
CA PHE A 145 8.89 8.59 23.82
C PHE A 145 9.70 8.58 25.10
N ILE A 146 9.23 7.79 26.06
CA ILE A 146 9.92 7.51 27.31
C ILE A 146 9.86 5.99 27.50
N LEU A 147 11.01 5.33 27.58
CA LEU A 147 11.13 3.89 27.68
C LEU A 147 12.07 3.51 28.82
N GLU A 148 11.85 2.33 29.39
CA GLU A 148 12.74 1.74 30.39
C GLU A 148 13.84 0.94 29.70
N THR A 149 15.06 1.05 30.22
CA THR A 149 16.21 0.27 29.78
C THR A 149 16.27 -1.06 30.53
N VAL A 150 17.09 -2.00 30.06
CA VAL A 150 17.32 -3.29 30.75
C VAL A 150 17.89 -3.15 32.17
N LYS A 151 18.39 -1.97 32.55
CA LYS A 151 18.93 -1.68 33.89
C LYS A 151 17.91 -1.02 34.82
N GLY A 152 16.71 -0.73 34.33
CA GLY A 152 15.68 0.02 35.06
C GLY A 152 15.79 1.55 34.97
N ASP A 153 16.81 2.07 34.29
CA ASP A 153 16.92 3.50 33.99
C ASP A 153 15.94 3.90 32.88
N THR A 154 15.59 5.18 32.83
CA THR A 154 14.70 5.73 31.80
C THR A 154 15.49 6.40 30.67
N VAL A 155 15.09 6.15 29.41
CA VAL A 155 15.55 6.88 28.23
C VAL A 155 14.39 7.60 27.56
N SER A 156 14.62 8.83 27.09
CA SER A 156 13.68 9.58 26.28
C SER A 156 14.31 10.09 25.00
N LEU A 157 13.51 10.24 23.94
CA LEU A 157 14.01 10.80 22.67
C LEU A 157 14.49 12.23 22.86
N GLU A 158 13.78 13.02 23.66
CA GLU A 158 14.17 14.40 23.99
C GLU A 158 15.53 14.46 24.71
N GLY A 159 15.83 13.49 25.59
CA GLY A 159 17.14 13.37 26.24
C GLY A 159 18.29 13.05 25.29
N LEU A 160 18.00 12.60 24.06
CA LEU A 160 18.98 12.32 23.01
C LEU A 160 19.15 13.47 22.00
N LYS A 161 18.48 14.61 22.22
CA LYS A 161 18.52 15.76 21.31
C LYS A 161 19.95 16.24 21.05
N GLY A 162 20.23 16.56 19.79
CA GLY A 162 21.57 16.97 19.33
C GLY A 162 22.45 15.81 18.84
N LYS A 163 22.00 14.56 18.98
CA LYS A 163 22.63 13.39 18.38
C LYS A 163 21.82 12.90 17.18
N VAL A 164 22.50 12.22 16.25
CA VAL A 164 21.80 11.37 15.28
C VAL A 164 21.34 10.12 16.03
N VAL A 165 20.04 9.82 15.93
CA VAL A 165 19.42 8.68 16.61
C VAL A 165 18.88 7.71 15.57
N TYR A 166 19.29 6.45 15.67
CA TYR A 166 18.73 5.33 14.92
C TYR A 166 17.85 4.51 15.86
N ILE A 167 16.66 4.12 15.41
CA ILE A 167 15.66 3.41 16.21
C ILE A 167 15.32 2.12 15.49
N ASP A 168 15.38 1.00 16.21
CA ASP A 168 14.96 -0.31 15.75
C ASP A 168 13.79 -0.81 16.62
N PHE A 169 12.64 -1.06 15.97
CA PHE A 169 11.45 -1.62 16.61
C PHE A 169 11.41 -3.12 16.35
N TRP A 170 11.79 -3.90 17.36
CA TRP A 170 11.83 -5.36 17.25
C TRP A 170 11.20 -6.05 18.47
N ALA A 171 11.01 -7.36 18.35
CA ALA A 171 10.58 -8.21 19.45
C ALA A 171 11.22 -9.60 19.34
N THR A 172 11.38 -10.31 20.46
CA THR A 172 12.00 -11.65 20.51
C THR A 172 11.28 -12.69 19.66
N TRP A 173 9.98 -12.50 19.43
CA TRP A 173 9.13 -13.34 18.60
C TRP A 173 9.00 -12.84 17.15
N CYS A 174 9.57 -11.69 16.80
CA CYS A 174 9.54 -11.17 15.44
C CYS A 174 10.63 -11.85 14.58
N GLY A 175 10.25 -12.86 13.81
CA GLY A 175 11.15 -13.58 12.91
C GLY A 175 11.95 -12.66 11.96
N PRO A 176 11.28 -11.78 11.18
CA PRO A 176 11.97 -10.85 10.29
C PRO A 176 12.93 -9.91 11.03
N CYS A 177 12.51 -9.35 12.19
CA CYS A 177 13.34 -8.41 12.94
C CYS A 177 14.65 -9.05 13.42
N LYS A 178 14.62 -10.31 13.86
CA LYS A 178 15.84 -11.03 14.26
C LYS A 178 16.81 -11.21 13.09
N THR A 179 16.28 -11.45 11.88
CA THR A 179 17.11 -11.63 10.68
C THR A 179 17.89 -10.36 10.34
N GLU A 180 17.26 -9.18 10.45
CA GLU A 180 17.92 -7.88 10.23
C GLU A 180 19.04 -7.61 11.25
N ILE A 181 18.89 -8.06 12.49
CA ILE A 181 19.88 -7.90 13.56
C ILE A 181 21.08 -8.84 13.36
N GLU A 182 20.86 -10.03 12.79
CA GLU A 182 21.89 -11.06 12.61
C GLU A 182 22.84 -10.77 11.43
N THR A 183 22.53 -9.81 10.56
CA THR A 183 23.27 -9.52 9.32
C THR A 183 24.48 -8.57 9.43
N CYS A 184 25.16 -8.49 10.60
CA CYS A 184 26.40 -7.69 10.77
C CYS A 184 27.67 -8.54 10.74
#